data_AF-A0A843ITY4-F1
#
_entry.id   AF-A0A843ITY4-F1
#
_cell.length_a   1.000
_cell.length_b   1.000
_cell.length_c   1.000
_cell.angle_alpha   90.00
_cell.angle_beta   90.00
_cell.angle_gamma   90.00
#
_symmetry.space_group_name_H-M   'P 1'
#
loop_
_entity.id
_entity.type
_entity.pdbx_description
1 polymer ?
#
loop_
_entity_poly.entity_id
_entity_poly.type
_entity_poly.pdbx_seq_one_letter_code
_entity_poly.pdbx_strand_id
1 'polypeptide(L)'
;MDRYVLIDHTADLMVKAFGNTLEECFENAGYALFNETVDLSNVGTSETTEFEVSGIDDEDMLYSFLSELLFIEDCDNLILKEIKVGIDGLNVRCEGRGERLDRSRHRIRSEIKAVTYHMMEVDRERPSVTVVFDVRFPLSTCSMIANRCSD
;
A
#
# COMPACT_ATOMS: atom_id res chain seq x y z
N MET A 1 -41.17 -2.21 13.05
CA MET A 1 -40.14 -1.38 13.69
C MET A 1 -38.81 -1.97 13.31
N ASP A 2 -38.02 -1.22 12.54
CA ASP A 2 -36.76 -1.72 12.02
C ASP A 2 -35.69 -1.60 13.11
N ARG A 3 -34.96 -2.70 13.33
CA ARG A 3 -33.96 -2.80 14.42
C ARG A 3 -32.59 -2.23 14.04
N TYR A 4 -32.31 -2.10 12.75
CA TYR A 4 -31.14 -1.41 12.21
C TYR A 4 -31.42 -1.09 10.73
N VAL A 5 -30.73 -0.07 10.21
CA VAL A 5 -30.48 0.13 8.78
C VAL A 5 -29.03 0.57 8.68
N LEU A 6 -28.23 -0.20 7.95
CA LEU A 6 -26.81 0.03 7.76
C LEU A 6 -26.63 0.32 6.27
N ILE A 7 -26.23 1.54 5.95
CA ILE A 7 -25.85 1.92 4.59
C ILE A 7 -24.77 2.99 4.71
N ASP A 8 -23.52 2.58 4.58
CA ASP A 8 -22.55 3.27 3.75
C ASP A 8 -21.53 2.24 3.29
N HIS A 9 -21.13 2.28 2.01
CA HIS A 9 -20.26 1.28 1.39
C HIS A 9 -18.93 1.90 0.98
N THR A 10 -17.91 1.41 1.68
CA THR A 10 -16.46 1.49 1.58
C THR A 10 -15.80 2.60 0.74
N ALA A 11 -14.95 3.33 1.44
CA ALA A 11 -13.81 4.05 0.90
C ALA A 11 -12.70 3.06 0.52
N ASP A 12 -12.96 2.20 -0.47
CA ASP A 12 -11.93 1.30 -1.00
C ASP A 12 -11.06 2.04 -2.03
N LEU A 13 -9.76 1.78 -1.99
CA LEU A 13 -8.82 2.26 -3.00
C LEU A 13 -8.25 1.08 -3.77
N MET A 14 -8.59 0.98 -5.05
CA MET A 14 -7.96 0.04 -5.96
C MET A 14 -6.70 0.65 -6.56
N VAL A 15 -5.59 -0.07 -6.44
CA VAL A 15 -4.31 0.30 -7.04
C VAL A 15 -3.90 -0.79 -8.01
N LYS A 16 -3.54 -0.39 -9.23
CA LYS A 16 -2.83 -1.24 -10.18
C LYS A 16 -1.42 -0.70 -10.38
N ALA A 17 -0.42 -1.49 -9.98
CA ALA A 17 0.99 -1.16 -10.14
C ALA A 17 1.59 -1.94 -11.31
N PHE A 18 2.55 -1.31 -11.98
CA PHE A 18 3.21 -1.83 -13.17
C PHE A 18 4.73 -1.80 -12.98
N GLY A 19 5.45 -2.58 -13.77
CA GLY A 19 6.91 -2.62 -13.77
C GLY A 19 7.43 -3.34 -15.01
N ASN A 20 8.74 -3.32 -15.20
CA ASN A 20 9.41 -4.17 -16.20
C ASN A 20 9.59 -5.60 -15.66
N THR A 21 9.59 -5.77 -14.35
CA THR A 21 9.66 -7.07 -13.66
C THR A 21 8.60 -7.15 -12.55
N LEU A 22 8.39 -8.36 -12.02
CA LEU A 22 7.45 -8.55 -10.91
C LEU A 22 7.93 -7.83 -9.64
N GLU A 23 9.25 -7.83 -9.40
CA GLU A 23 9.88 -7.08 -8.31
C GLU A 23 9.54 -5.59 -8.42
N GLU A 24 9.70 -4.97 -9.60
CA GLU A 24 9.33 -3.57 -9.80
C GLU A 24 7.82 -3.32 -9.56
N CYS A 25 6.96 -4.29 -9.88
CA CYS A 25 5.53 -4.18 -9.57
C CYS A 25 5.27 -4.15 -8.05
N PHE A 26 5.96 -5.00 -7.29
CA PHE A 26 5.88 -5.03 -5.83
C PHE A 26 6.44 -3.76 -5.21
N GLU A 27 7.61 -3.28 -5.68
CA GLU A 27 8.19 -1.99 -5.28
C GLU A 27 7.19 -0.84 -5.48
N ASN A 28 6.55 -0.79 -6.65
CA ASN A 28 5.59 0.26 -6.98
C ASN A 28 4.26 0.12 -6.21
N ALA A 29 3.82 -1.10 -5.89
CA ALA A 29 2.65 -1.32 -5.04
C ALA A 29 2.91 -0.85 -3.60
N GLY A 30 4.10 -1.14 -3.05
CA GLY A 30 4.52 -0.62 -1.75
C GLY A 30 4.67 0.90 -1.75
N TYR A 31 5.24 1.47 -2.82
CA TYR A 31 5.31 2.93 -2.98
C TYR A 31 3.92 3.56 -3.01
N ALA A 32 2.98 2.97 -3.74
CA ALA A 32 1.60 3.45 -3.82
C ALA A 32 0.92 3.42 -2.45
N LEU A 33 1.12 2.36 -1.65
CA LEU A 33 0.61 2.26 -0.28
C LEU A 33 1.04 3.50 0.54
N PHE A 34 2.35 3.77 0.63
CA PHE A 34 2.83 4.92 1.42
C PHE A 34 2.46 6.27 0.80
N ASN A 35 2.44 6.40 -0.53
CA ASN A 35 2.09 7.66 -1.21
C ASN A 35 0.61 8.03 -1.04
N GLU A 36 -0.26 7.04 -0.89
CA GLU A 36 -1.68 7.26 -0.65
C GLU A 36 -1.98 7.51 0.83
N THR A 37 -1.13 7.04 1.75
CA THR A 37 -1.16 7.46 3.16
C THR A 37 -0.58 8.88 3.34
N VAL A 38 0.62 9.16 2.81
CA VAL A 38 1.39 10.40 3.04
C VAL A 38 2.03 10.91 1.75
N ASP A 39 2.07 12.24 1.58
CA ASP A 39 2.80 12.85 0.47
C ASP A 39 4.33 12.62 0.58
N LEU A 40 4.84 11.67 -0.21
CA LEU A 40 6.25 11.25 -0.21
C LEU A 40 7.23 12.30 -0.74
N SER A 41 6.75 13.42 -1.31
CA SER A 41 7.63 14.49 -1.83
C SER A 41 8.55 15.07 -0.76
N ASN A 42 8.08 15.14 0.48
CA ASN A 42 8.81 15.69 1.62
C ASN A 42 9.36 14.63 2.59
N VAL A 43 9.28 13.35 2.21
CA VAL A 43 9.80 12.22 2.98
C VAL A 43 11.26 11.96 2.60
N GLY A 44 12.13 11.87 3.60
CA GLY A 44 13.54 11.51 3.52
C GLY A 44 13.80 10.00 3.54
N THR A 45 15.07 9.61 3.39
CA THR A 45 15.52 8.20 3.35
C THR A 45 16.66 7.93 4.34
N SER A 46 16.50 8.44 5.56
CA SER A 46 17.51 8.38 6.63
C SER A 46 17.51 7.07 7.42
N GLU A 47 16.38 6.36 7.45
CA GLU A 47 16.24 5.06 8.10
C GLU A 47 16.11 3.97 7.04
N THR A 48 16.70 2.81 7.30
CA THR A 48 16.61 1.60 6.47
C THR A 48 16.02 0.48 7.32
N THR A 49 15.09 -0.27 6.75
CA THR A 49 14.53 -1.48 7.32
C THR A 49 14.56 -2.62 6.29
N GLU A 50 14.72 -3.84 6.77
CA GLU A 50 14.75 -5.04 5.95
C GLU A 50 13.81 -6.07 6.54
N PHE A 51 13.06 -6.76 5.68
CA PHE A 51 12.20 -7.87 6.08
C PHE A 51 12.09 -8.91 4.98
N GLU A 52 11.67 -10.11 5.38
CA GLU A 52 11.42 -11.23 4.49
C GLU A 52 10.06 -11.84 4.82
N VAL A 53 9.25 -12.05 3.78
CA VAL A 53 7.94 -12.72 3.87
C VAL A 53 7.84 -13.81 2.82
N SER A 54 6.92 -14.73 3.03
CA SER A 54 6.62 -15.79 2.08
C SER A 54 5.10 -15.96 1.93
N GLY A 55 4.69 -16.41 0.75
CA GLY A 55 3.30 -16.75 0.44
C GLY A 55 3.13 -18.20 0.01
N ILE A 56 1.88 -18.67 -0.03
CA ILE A 56 1.53 -19.98 -0.59
C ILE A 56 1.24 -19.95 -2.10
N ASP A 57 0.94 -18.76 -2.64
CA ASP A 57 0.77 -18.43 -4.05
C ASP A 57 1.15 -16.96 -4.29
N ASP A 58 0.99 -16.47 -5.52
CA ASP A 58 1.44 -15.13 -5.92
C ASP A 58 0.63 -14.02 -5.22
N GLU A 59 -0.68 -14.21 -5.08
CA GLU A 59 -1.58 -13.30 -4.40
C GLU A 59 -1.28 -13.24 -2.89
N ASP A 60 -1.11 -14.39 -2.23
CA ASP A 60 -0.75 -14.45 -0.81
C ASP A 60 0.64 -13.85 -0.54
N MET A 61 1.56 -14.00 -1.48
CA MET A 61 2.87 -13.36 -1.45
C MET A 61 2.76 -11.83 -1.51
N LEU A 62 1.93 -11.29 -2.41
CA LEU A 62 1.66 -9.85 -2.50
C LEU A 62 0.96 -9.34 -1.23
N TYR A 63 -0.05 -10.06 -0.75
CA TYR A 63 -0.77 -9.74 0.47
C TYR A 63 0.17 -9.65 1.67
N SER A 64 1.02 -10.66 1.85
CA SER A 64 1.97 -10.73 2.97
C SER A 64 2.98 -9.59 2.91
N PHE A 65 3.49 -9.27 1.71
CA PHE A 65 4.41 -8.16 1.50
C PHE A 65 3.80 -6.80 1.86
N LEU A 66 2.61 -6.49 1.33
CA LEU A 66 1.93 -5.22 1.61
C LEU A 66 1.46 -5.12 3.06
N SER A 67 1.07 -6.24 3.68
CA SER A 67 0.68 -6.29 5.09
C SER A 67 1.86 -6.01 6.02
N GLU A 68 3.05 -6.48 5.70
CA GLU A 68 4.27 -6.18 6.47
C GLU A 68 4.65 -4.69 6.35
N LEU A 69 4.52 -4.09 5.16
CA LEU A 69 4.70 -2.64 4.99
C LEU A 69 3.71 -1.84 5.84
N LEU A 70 2.44 -2.25 5.86
CA LEU A 70 1.42 -1.62 6.70
C LEU A 70 1.72 -1.80 8.19
N PHE A 71 2.22 -2.96 8.59
CA PHE A 71 2.64 -3.21 9.97
C PHE A 71 3.80 -2.30 10.40
N ILE A 72 4.80 -2.10 9.52
CA ILE A 72 5.92 -1.16 9.73
C ILE A 72 5.40 0.28 9.89
N GLU A 73 4.43 0.70 9.06
CA GLU A 73 3.77 2.00 9.22
C GLU A 73 3.11 2.12 10.60
N ASP A 74 2.26 1.15 10.96
CA ASP A 74 1.42 1.20 12.16
C ASP A 74 2.23 1.10 13.46
N CYS A 75 3.23 0.23 13.50
CA CYS A 75 3.99 -0.05 14.72
C CYS A 75 5.20 0.88 14.89
N ASP A 76 5.94 1.14 13.82
CA ASP A 76 7.18 1.93 13.90
C ASP A 76 6.98 3.40 13.49
N ASN A 77 5.79 3.77 12.99
CA ASN A 77 5.52 5.07 12.35
C ASN A 77 6.51 5.37 11.23
N LEU A 78 7.02 4.36 10.53
CA LEU A 78 8.05 4.51 9.51
C LEU A 78 7.39 4.57 8.12
N ILE A 79 7.62 5.68 7.39
CA ILE A 79 7.12 5.85 6.03
C ILE A 79 8.25 5.56 5.05
N LEU A 80 8.09 4.53 4.23
CA LEU A 80 9.10 4.14 3.25
C LEU A 80 8.86 4.86 1.93
N LYS A 81 9.95 5.38 1.34
CA LYS A 81 9.94 6.10 0.07
C LYS A 81 10.66 5.34 -1.03
N GLU A 82 11.79 4.73 -0.69
CA GLU A 82 12.52 3.86 -1.60
C GLU A 82 12.29 2.43 -1.14
N ILE A 83 11.80 1.59 -2.04
CA ILE A 83 11.55 0.17 -1.76
C ILE A 83 12.32 -0.62 -2.82
N LYS A 84 13.07 -1.61 -2.37
CA LYS A 84 13.82 -2.54 -3.21
C LYS A 84 13.38 -3.95 -2.89
N VAL A 85 12.93 -4.69 -3.91
CA VAL A 85 12.38 -6.04 -3.74
C VAL A 85 13.22 -7.06 -4.51
N GLY A 86 13.48 -8.19 -3.87
CA GLY A 86 13.97 -9.40 -4.53
C GLY A 86 13.00 -10.56 -4.31
N ILE A 87 12.61 -11.23 -5.39
CA ILE A 87 11.70 -12.38 -5.36
C ILE A 87 12.48 -13.66 -5.66
N ASP A 88 12.31 -14.68 -4.81
CA ASP A 88 12.83 -16.03 -5.03
C ASP A 88 11.73 -17.07 -4.80
N GLY A 89 11.11 -17.52 -5.90
CA GLY A 89 9.92 -18.37 -5.87
C GLY A 89 8.71 -17.61 -5.31
N LEU A 90 8.31 -17.97 -4.09
CA LEU A 90 7.22 -17.36 -3.32
C LEU A 90 7.74 -16.60 -2.07
N ASN A 91 9.05 -16.34 -2.01
CA ASN A 91 9.66 -15.53 -0.96
C ASN A 91 9.98 -14.14 -1.49
N VAL A 92 9.72 -13.12 -0.67
CA VAL A 92 9.99 -11.72 -0.95
C VAL A 92 10.96 -11.21 0.10
N ARG A 93 12.11 -10.71 -0.34
CA ARG A 93 13.00 -9.90 0.49
C ARG A 93 12.85 -8.45 0.11
N CYS A 94 12.67 -7.60 1.10
CA CYS A 94 12.49 -6.17 0.91
C CYS A 94 13.53 -5.39 1.70
N GLU A 95 14.17 -4.42 1.06
CA GLU A 95 14.90 -3.33 1.71
C GLU A 95 14.11 -2.03 1.47
N GLY A 96 13.61 -1.45 2.55
CA GLY A 96 12.87 -0.19 2.53
C GLY A 96 13.68 0.93 3.16
N ARG A 97 13.70 2.11 2.53
CA ARG A 97 14.33 3.32 3.08
C ARG A 97 13.33 4.45 3.19
N GLY A 98 13.38 5.15 4.31
CA GLY A 98 12.36 6.11 4.69
C GLY A 98 12.75 6.97 5.88
N GLU A 99 11.74 7.50 6.55
CA GLU A 99 11.88 8.18 7.83
C GLU A 99 10.60 8.10 8.65
N ARG A 100 10.71 8.29 9.96
CA ARG A 100 9.54 8.34 10.84
C ARG A 100 8.61 9.49 10.46
N LEU A 101 7.31 9.21 10.52
CA LEU A 101 6.24 10.15 10.26
C LEU A 101 6.31 11.33 11.24
N ASP A 102 6.52 12.52 10.70
CA ASP A 102 6.46 13.78 11.41
C ASP A 102 5.19 14.54 11.00
N ARG A 103 4.17 14.50 11.85
CA ARG A 103 2.87 15.14 11.60
C ARG A 103 2.94 16.67 11.48
N SER A 104 4.04 17.31 11.88
CA SER A 104 4.23 18.76 11.73
C SER A 104 4.76 19.14 10.33
N ARG A 105 5.41 18.20 9.64
CA ARG A 105 6.05 18.40 8.34
C ARG A 105 5.37 17.63 7.21
N HIS A 106 4.97 16.39 7.45
CA HIS A 106 4.41 15.49 6.45
C HIS A 106 2.91 15.72 6.28
N ARG A 107 2.48 15.74 5.01
CA ARG A 107 1.07 15.89 4.65
C ARG A 107 0.42 14.52 4.55
N ILE A 108 -0.42 14.18 5.53
CA ILE A 108 -1.24 12.97 5.52
C ILE A 108 -2.39 13.14 4.51
N ARG A 109 -2.60 12.15 3.66
CA ARG A 109 -3.66 12.10 2.64
C ARG A 109 -4.82 11.24 3.11
N SER A 110 -4.54 10.00 3.48
CA SER A 110 -5.50 9.02 3.93
C SER A 110 -4.87 8.07 4.94
N GLU A 111 -5.68 7.16 5.49
CA GLU A 111 -5.21 6.12 6.40
C GLU A 111 -5.63 4.77 5.81
N ILE A 112 -4.67 4.01 5.28
CA ILE A 112 -4.91 2.64 4.84
C ILE A 112 -5.03 1.76 6.08
N LYS A 113 -6.07 0.92 6.15
CA LYS A 113 -6.39 0.07 7.30
C LYS A 113 -6.12 -1.40 7.09
N ALA A 114 -6.27 -1.85 5.86
CA ALA A 114 -6.00 -3.23 5.52
C ALA A 114 -5.70 -3.38 4.03
N VAL A 115 -4.89 -4.39 3.74
CA VAL A 115 -4.79 -4.99 2.41
C VAL A 115 -5.90 -6.02 2.30
N THR A 116 -6.56 -6.12 1.14
CA THR A 116 -7.63 -7.10 0.95
C THR A 116 -7.33 -8.01 -0.24
N TYR A 117 -7.74 -9.28 -0.15
CA TYR A 117 -7.74 -10.21 -1.30
C TYR A 117 -8.81 -9.86 -2.35
N HIS A 118 -9.66 -8.86 -2.10
CA HIS A 118 -10.74 -8.51 -3.00
C HIS A 118 -10.18 -7.95 -4.31
N MET A 119 -10.45 -8.64 -5.42
CA MET A 119 -9.91 -8.28 -6.76
C MET A 119 -8.37 -8.20 -6.81
N MET A 120 -7.69 -8.91 -5.91
CA MET A 120 -6.24 -9.03 -5.97
C MET A 120 -5.85 -9.88 -7.18
N GLU A 121 -4.83 -9.43 -7.91
CA GLU A 121 -4.34 -10.10 -9.12
C GLU A 121 -2.83 -9.88 -9.26
N VAL A 122 -2.12 -10.91 -9.70
CA VAL A 122 -0.70 -10.85 -10.05
C VAL A 122 -0.52 -11.43 -11.45
N ASP A 123 -0.01 -10.61 -12.37
CA ASP A 123 0.31 -11.03 -13.74
C ASP A 123 1.83 -11.07 -13.93
N ARG A 124 2.40 -12.28 -14.07
CA ARG A 124 3.84 -12.50 -14.32
C ARG A 124 4.21 -12.36 -15.80
N GLU A 125 3.28 -12.61 -16.72
CA GLU A 125 3.55 -12.55 -18.17
C GLU A 125 3.59 -11.11 -18.65
N ARG A 126 2.68 -10.28 -18.12
CA ARG A 126 2.64 -8.83 -18.29
C ARG A 126 2.73 -8.20 -16.92
N PRO A 127 3.97 -8.01 -16.39
CA PRO A 127 4.22 -7.58 -15.03
C PRO A 127 3.28 -6.47 -14.56
N SER A 128 2.30 -6.87 -13.75
CA SER A 128 1.40 -5.97 -13.07
C SER A 128 0.80 -6.64 -11.84
N VAL A 129 0.44 -5.82 -10.86
CA VAL A 129 -0.27 -6.26 -9.66
C VAL A 129 -1.45 -5.35 -9.41
N THR A 130 -2.59 -5.93 -9.02
CA THR A 130 -3.79 -5.21 -8.62
C THR A 130 -4.09 -5.53 -7.17
N VAL A 131 -4.40 -4.51 -6.37
CA VAL A 131 -4.75 -4.65 -4.95
C VAL A 131 -5.83 -3.65 -4.57
N VAL A 132 -6.71 -4.05 -3.65
CA VAL A 132 -7.70 -3.16 -3.04
C VAL A 132 -7.36 -2.95 -1.57
N PHE A 133 -7.24 -1.68 -1.19
CA PHE A 133 -7.01 -1.24 0.18
C PHE A 133 -8.32 -0.77 0.82
N ASP A 134 -8.56 -1.17 2.07
CA ASP A 134 -9.58 -0.56 2.92
C ASP A 134 -9.02 0.76 3.45
N VAL A 135 -9.62 1.89 3.08
CA VAL A 135 -9.11 3.22 3.43
C VAL A 135 -10.11 3.97 4.30
N ARG A 136 -9.59 4.68 5.29
CA ARG A 136 -10.34 5.68 6.03
C ARG A 136 -9.93 7.09 5.59
N PHE A 137 -10.86 7.82 4.99
CA PHE A 137 -10.65 9.24 4.72
C PHE A 137 -10.97 10.08 5.97
N PRO A 138 -10.14 11.08 6.31
CA PRO A 138 -10.56 12.09 7.27
C PRO A 138 -11.79 12.82 6.71
N LEU A 139 -12.79 13.05 7.56
CA LEU A 139 -14.13 13.57 7.23
C LEU A 139 -14.15 14.88 6.39
N SER A 140 -13.00 15.55 6.23
CA SER A 140 -12.82 16.76 5.41
C SER A 140 -12.60 16.53 3.91
N THR A 141 -12.34 15.30 3.45
CA THR A 141 -11.68 15.07 2.14
C THR A 141 -12.51 14.31 1.09
N CYS A 142 -13.73 13.86 1.42
CA CYS A 142 -14.59 13.06 0.52
C CYS A 142 -14.82 13.66 -0.88
N SER A 143 -14.69 14.97 -1.07
CA SER A 143 -15.00 15.61 -2.35
C SER A 143 -13.87 15.55 -3.40
N MET A 144 -12.64 15.14 -3.05
CA MET A 144 -11.49 15.23 -3.96
C MET A 144 -11.18 13.95 -4.76
N ILE A 145 -11.69 12.79 -4.35
CA ILE A 145 -11.27 11.48 -4.90
C ILE A 145 -12.03 11.11 -6.17
N ALA A 146 -13.29 11.55 -6.30
CA ALA A 146 -14.09 11.35 -7.50
C ALA A 146 -13.41 11.89 -8.79
N ASN A 147 -12.54 12.90 -8.66
CA ASN A 147 -11.85 13.50 -9.80
C ASN A 147 -10.53 12.81 -10.20
N ARG A 148 -9.99 11.86 -9.42
CA ARG A 148 -8.71 11.18 -9.74
C ARG A 148 -8.87 9.78 -10.30
N CYS A 149 -10.02 9.15 -10.12
CA CYS A 149 -10.32 7.83 -10.67
C CYS A 149 -10.97 7.88 -12.07
N SER A 150 -11.08 9.05 -12.68
CA SER A 150 -11.78 9.27 -13.96
C SER A 150 -10.85 9.48 -15.17
N ASP A 151 -9.53 9.38 -14.99
CA ASP A 151 -8.52 9.53 -16.06
C ASP A 151 -7.81 8.20 -16.37
#